data_AF-A0A2V7QHQ7-F1
#
_entry.id   AF-A0A2V7QHQ7-F1
#
_cell.length_a   1.000
_cell.length_b   1.000
_cell.length_c   1.000
_cell.angle_alpha   90.00
_cell.angle_beta   90.00
_cell.angle_gamma   90.00
#
_symmetry.space_group_name_H-M   'P 1'
#
loop_
_entity.id
_entity.type
_entity.pdbx_description
1 polymer ?
#
loop_
_entity_poly.entity_id
_entity_poly.type
_entity_poly.pdbx_seq_one_letter_code
_entity_poly.pdbx_strand_id
1 'polypeptide(L)'
;MADPSQHQPTTADLREFPRKVSDASARFDARNAAHIKSNTEAAPKVVVKKVRDDEIDLVSAMEKLRLADEELRLQNEELLSSRRSAEVERQKYYDLFELAPDAYFVTDTRGVIREANAASSRLLGMATQFLIGKPLLVFFAPSARKDYPHQLDRLCGLDQVDDWETALTQRSGSPLSVSVSIGRILDRDKKLTGYRWIVRDATRRTEAEASVRELNRELELRVASRTTQLGVANRVKDELLISERKAREEAEVANRVKSEFLALLSHEFRTPLQAVFGYTELLEREIHGALNETQRRYVQRIHLSQQHLLGLINTILEFAKLESGQPIEVLFAETPMNPILSVMESLIGPQLETKEIGYEYECRDESVVAHADATKVQQIVLNLLANAIKFTGRGGSVKLDCLGESDAVVVHVRDSGCGIPADKLQAVFQPFVQIKSKGTVDNGTGLGLSISRRLAEAMGGSLTVTSELGQGSTFTLLLQRAAV
;
A
#
# COMPACT_ATOMS: atom_id res chain seq x y z
N MET A 1 -13.85 24.72 -72.85
CA MET A 1 -14.07 25.70 -73.93
C MET A 1 -15.32 25.31 -74.70
N ALA A 2 -16.44 25.90 -74.31
CA ALA A 2 -17.59 26.24 -75.15
C ALA A 2 -18.31 27.33 -74.36
N ASP A 3 -18.26 28.55 -74.88
CA ASP A 3 -18.66 29.80 -74.24
C ASP A 3 -20.21 29.87 -74.18
N PRO A 4 -20.84 29.98 -72.99
CA PRO A 4 -22.30 29.99 -72.84
C PRO A 4 -22.93 31.38 -73.05
N SER A 5 -22.33 32.26 -73.86
CA SER A 5 -22.69 33.68 -73.96
C SER A 5 -23.30 34.12 -75.30
N GLN A 6 -23.67 33.21 -76.20
CA GLN A 6 -24.27 33.61 -77.48
C GLN A 6 -25.72 33.10 -77.60
N HIS A 7 -26.62 34.09 -77.68
CA HIS A 7 -28.07 34.00 -77.90
C HIS A 7 -28.95 33.89 -76.65
N GLN A 8 -28.79 34.84 -75.72
CA GLN A 8 -29.95 35.36 -75.01
C GLN A 8 -30.53 36.52 -75.84
N PRO A 9 -31.79 36.44 -76.33
CA PRO A 9 -32.43 37.59 -76.95
C PRO A 9 -32.54 38.71 -75.91
N THR A 10 -32.03 39.89 -76.24
CA THR A 10 -32.03 41.03 -75.31
C THR A 10 -33.47 41.48 -75.02
N THR A 11 -33.71 42.00 -73.82
CA THR A 11 -35.00 42.60 -73.41
C THR A 11 -35.50 43.73 -74.32
N ALA A 12 -34.65 44.23 -75.24
CA ALA A 12 -35.02 45.14 -76.31
C ALA A 12 -35.76 44.44 -77.48
N ASP A 13 -35.38 43.22 -77.85
CA ASP A 13 -36.02 42.45 -78.94
C ASP A 13 -37.45 42.04 -78.58
N LEU A 14 -37.71 41.74 -77.30
CA LEU A 14 -39.06 41.43 -76.78
C LEU A 14 -39.98 42.67 -76.71
N ARG A 15 -39.42 43.89 -76.59
CA ARG A 15 -40.20 45.15 -76.58
C ARG A 15 -40.58 45.63 -77.99
N GLU A 16 -39.82 45.26 -79.02
CA GLU A 16 -40.12 45.63 -80.41
C GLU A 16 -41.13 44.68 -81.08
N PHE A 17 -41.33 43.49 -80.53
CA PHE A 17 -42.21 42.47 -81.10
C PHE A 17 -43.65 42.97 -81.33
N PRO A 18 -44.32 43.68 -80.38
CA PRO A 18 -45.65 44.23 -80.62
C PRO A 18 -45.69 45.28 -81.74
N ARG A 19 -44.62 46.07 -81.88
CA ARG A 19 -44.47 47.09 -82.92
C ARG A 19 -44.31 46.48 -84.30
N LYS A 20 -43.48 45.43 -84.42
CA LYS A 20 -43.28 44.67 -85.67
C LYS A 20 -44.55 43.95 -86.12
N VAL A 21 -45.35 43.44 -85.18
CA VAL A 21 -46.68 42.86 -85.47
C VAL A 21 -47.68 43.93 -85.93
N SER A 22 -47.70 45.10 -85.28
CA SER A 22 -48.54 46.23 -85.70
C SER A 22 -48.20 46.73 -87.11
N ASP A 23 -46.91 46.85 -87.45
CA ASP A 23 -46.46 47.27 -88.78
C ASP A 23 -46.78 46.23 -89.87
N ALA A 24 -46.72 44.94 -89.52
CA ALA A 24 -47.11 43.86 -90.43
C ALA A 24 -48.63 43.87 -90.70
N SER A 25 -49.45 44.10 -89.67
CA SER A 25 -50.91 44.26 -89.80
C SER A 25 -51.25 45.47 -90.68
N ALA A 26 -50.61 46.62 -90.45
CA ALA A 26 -50.84 47.83 -91.24
C ALA A 26 -50.45 47.66 -92.72
N ARG A 27 -49.39 46.90 -93.02
CA ARG A 27 -49.00 46.55 -94.40
C ARG A 27 -49.99 45.60 -95.07
N PHE A 28 -50.57 44.68 -94.32
CA PHE A 28 -51.62 43.78 -94.80
C PHE A 28 -52.91 44.54 -95.12
N ASP A 29 -53.33 45.45 -94.22
CA ASP A 29 -54.50 46.31 -94.41
C ASP A 29 -54.34 47.26 -95.60
N ALA A 30 -53.15 47.84 -95.78
CA ALA A 30 -52.84 48.69 -96.93
C ALA A 30 -52.88 47.91 -98.26
N ARG A 31 -52.45 46.65 -98.26
CA ARG A 31 -52.45 45.78 -99.45
C ARG A 31 -53.86 45.30 -99.82
N ASN A 32 -54.71 45.05 -98.82
CA ASN A 32 -56.14 44.76 -99.04
C ASN A 32 -56.91 45.99 -99.52
N ALA A 33 -56.62 47.19 -99.00
CA ALA A 33 -57.25 48.43 -99.45
C ALA A 33 -56.88 48.79 -100.91
N ALA A 34 -55.67 48.47 -101.36
CA ALA A 34 -55.23 48.66 -102.75
C ALA A 34 -55.92 47.70 -103.73
N HIS A 35 -56.22 46.46 -103.31
CA HIS A 35 -56.90 45.46 -104.15
C HIS A 35 -58.38 45.76 -104.42
N ILE A 36 -59.03 46.59 -103.60
CA ILE A 36 -60.47 46.91 -103.71
C ILE A 36 -60.74 48.07 -104.70
N LYS A 37 -59.74 48.88 -105.10
CA LYS A 37 -59.93 50.07 -105.95
C LYS A 37 -59.59 49.91 -107.45
N SER A 38 -59.09 48.76 -107.91
CA SER A 38 -58.87 48.50 -109.34
C SER A 38 -59.33 47.10 -109.76
N ASN A 39 -60.64 46.92 -109.93
CA ASN A 39 -61.22 45.97 -110.89
C ASN A 39 -62.74 46.14 -110.95
N THR A 40 -63.19 47.01 -111.85
CA THR A 40 -64.50 46.91 -112.50
C THR A 40 -64.39 45.90 -113.64
N GLU A 41 -65.19 44.84 -113.53
CA GLU A 41 -65.56 43.77 -114.48
C GLU A 41 -65.16 42.33 -114.05
N ALA A 42 -66.20 41.59 -113.65
CA ALA A 42 -66.35 40.14 -113.43
C ALA A 42 -65.71 39.43 -112.19
N ALA A 43 -66.62 38.98 -111.29
CA ALA A 43 -66.60 37.86 -110.32
C ALA A 43 -66.05 38.04 -108.86
N PRO A 44 -66.93 38.21 -107.83
CA PRO A 44 -66.56 38.28 -106.41
C PRO A 44 -67.14 37.13 -105.55
N LYS A 45 -66.47 35.96 -105.50
CA LYS A 45 -66.78 34.90 -104.51
C LYS A 45 -65.56 34.19 -103.88
N VAL A 46 -64.37 34.29 -104.48
CA VAL A 46 -63.19 33.52 -104.05
C VAL A 46 -62.32 34.26 -103.02
N VAL A 47 -62.27 35.60 -103.09
CA VAL A 47 -61.33 36.40 -102.27
C VAL A 47 -61.75 36.49 -100.80
N VAL A 48 -63.06 36.54 -100.50
CA VAL A 48 -63.58 36.63 -99.12
C VAL A 48 -63.39 35.32 -98.34
N LYS A 49 -63.34 34.17 -99.03
CA LYS A 49 -63.13 32.87 -98.38
C LYS A 49 -61.68 32.70 -97.92
N LYS A 50 -60.73 33.16 -98.73
CA LYS A 50 -59.29 33.05 -98.49
C LYS A 50 -58.81 33.85 -97.25
N VAL A 51 -59.39 35.04 -97.03
CA VAL A 51 -59.04 35.88 -95.87
C VAL A 51 -59.52 35.29 -94.53
N ARG A 52 -60.68 34.60 -94.52
CA ARG A 52 -61.16 33.90 -93.32
C ARG A 52 -60.35 32.65 -93.00
N ASP A 53 -59.88 31.94 -94.02
CA ASP A 53 -59.02 30.77 -93.84
C ASP A 53 -57.66 31.18 -93.24
N ASP A 54 -57.07 32.31 -93.68
CA ASP A 54 -55.81 32.85 -93.15
C ASP A 54 -55.93 33.31 -91.66
N GLU A 55 -57.08 33.86 -91.23
CA GLU A 55 -57.32 34.23 -89.82
C GLU A 55 -57.46 33.00 -88.91
N ILE A 56 -58.10 31.93 -89.39
CA ILE A 56 -58.24 30.67 -88.65
C ILE A 56 -56.86 30.01 -88.47
N ASP A 57 -56.03 30.04 -89.51
CA ASP A 57 -54.67 29.53 -89.45
C ASP A 57 -53.79 30.32 -88.47
N LEU A 58 -53.95 31.64 -88.39
CA LEU A 58 -53.21 32.48 -87.45
C LEU A 58 -53.61 32.20 -85.99
N VAL A 59 -54.91 32.06 -85.71
CA VAL A 59 -55.40 31.72 -84.36
C VAL A 59 -54.90 30.32 -83.95
N SER A 60 -54.93 29.34 -84.86
CA SER A 60 -54.35 28.01 -84.62
C SER A 60 -52.85 28.06 -84.36
N ALA A 61 -52.11 28.90 -85.09
CA ALA A 61 -50.68 29.10 -84.87
C ALA A 61 -50.38 29.76 -83.51
N MET A 62 -51.17 30.75 -83.10
CA MET A 62 -51.04 31.40 -81.78
C MET A 62 -51.34 30.43 -80.63
N GLU A 63 -52.34 29.56 -80.79
CA GLU A 63 -52.68 28.55 -79.80
C GLU A 63 -51.58 27.47 -79.68
N LYS A 64 -51.01 27.02 -80.81
CA LYS A 64 -49.83 26.12 -80.81
C LYS A 64 -48.61 26.76 -80.15
N LEU A 65 -48.36 28.06 -80.39
CA LEU A 65 -47.24 28.77 -79.78
C LEU A 65 -47.44 28.92 -78.26
N ARG A 66 -48.67 29.18 -77.82
CA ARG A 66 -49.01 29.27 -76.40
C ARG A 66 -48.82 27.93 -75.68
N LEU A 67 -49.26 26.83 -76.30
CA LEU A 67 -49.04 25.49 -75.78
C LEU A 67 -47.54 25.17 -75.68
N ALA A 68 -46.76 25.54 -76.69
CA ALA A 68 -45.30 25.35 -76.67
C ALA A 68 -44.59 26.20 -75.60
N ASP A 69 -45.02 27.44 -75.36
CA ASP A 69 -44.47 28.30 -74.31
C ASP A 69 -44.79 27.76 -72.90
N GLU A 70 -46.01 27.27 -72.70
CA GLU A 70 -46.42 26.63 -71.43
C GLU A 70 -45.65 25.33 -71.17
N GLU A 71 -45.46 24.49 -72.20
CA GLU A 71 -44.64 23.27 -72.12
C GLU A 71 -43.16 23.59 -71.83
N LEU A 72 -42.59 24.60 -72.49
CA LEU A 72 -41.22 25.06 -72.24
C LEU A 72 -41.05 25.59 -70.81
N ARG A 73 -42.07 26.28 -70.29
CA ARG A 73 -42.04 26.80 -68.92
C ARG A 73 -42.03 25.68 -67.89
N LEU A 74 -42.87 24.65 -68.08
CA LEU A 74 -42.89 23.46 -67.23
C LEU A 74 -41.55 22.71 -67.26
N GLN A 75 -40.96 22.52 -68.45
CA GLN A 75 -39.63 21.90 -68.59
C GLN A 75 -38.52 22.71 -67.88
N ASN A 76 -38.56 24.04 -67.96
CA ASN A 76 -37.60 24.90 -67.26
C ASN A 76 -37.76 24.83 -65.74
N GLU A 77 -39.00 24.79 -65.23
CA GLU A 77 -39.28 24.64 -63.79
C GLU A 77 -38.76 23.27 -63.28
N GLU A 78 -38.98 22.19 -64.04
CA GLU A 78 -38.47 20.85 -63.73
C GLU A 78 -36.93 20.80 -63.77
N LEU A 79 -36.31 21.40 -64.78
CA LEU A 79 -34.85 21.46 -64.91
C LEU A 79 -34.21 22.23 -63.75
N LEU A 80 -34.80 23.35 -63.33
CA LEU A 80 -34.34 24.13 -62.18
C LEU A 80 -34.47 23.34 -60.86
N SER A 81 -35.52 22.54 -60.72
CA SER A 81 -35.73 21.67 -59.55
C SER A 81 -34.70 20.53 -59.52
N SER A 82 -34.48 19.87 -60.65
CA SER A 82 -33.48 18.80 -60.82
C SER A 82 -32.07 19.31 -60.54
N ARG A 83 -31.71 20.48 -61.08
CA ARG A 83 -30.42 21.13 -60.83
C ARG A 83 -30.22 21.49 -59.36
N ARG A 84 -31.22 22.10 -58.71
CA ARG A 84 -31.15 22.41 -57.27
C ARG A 84 -30.96 21.15 -56.42
N SER A 85 -31.67 20.08 -56.75
CA SER A 85 -31.55 18.80 -56.03
C SER A 85 -30.15 18.21 -56.18
N ALA A 86 -29.59 18.23 -57.39
CA ALA A 86 -28.23 17.79 -57.66
C ALA A 86 -27.17 18.67 -56.95
N GLU A 87 -27.38 19.98 -56.87
CA GLU A 87 -26.49 20.90 -56.14
C GLU A 87 -26.50 20.63 -54.63
N VAL A 88 -27.68 20.38 -54.04
CA VAL A 88 -27.82 20.00 -52.62
C VAL A 88 -27.14 18.66 -52.33
N GLU A 89 -27.35 17.66 -53.18
CA GLU A 89 -26.72 16.35 -53.03
C GLU A 89 -25.19 16.44 -53.17
N ARG A 90 -24.71 17.24 -54.14
CA ARG A 90 -23.27 17.50 -54.33
C ARG A 90 -22.66 18.21 -53.13
N GLN A 91 -23.35 19.18 -52.54
CA GLN A 91 -22.88 19.86 -51.32
C GLN A 91 -22.83 18.89 -50.14
N LYS A 92 -23.87 18.07 -49.96
CA LYS A 92 -23.89 17.04 -48.92
C LYS A 92 -22.75 16.04 -49.07
N TYR A 93 -22.45 15.61 -50.31
CA TYR A 93 -21.29 14.76 -50.59
C TYR A 93 -19.98 15.47 -50.25
N TYR A 94 -19.81 16.73 -50.66
CA TYR A 94 -18.63 17.52 -50.35
C TYR A 94 -18.41 17.60 -48.84
N ASP A 95 -19.44 17.92 -48.06
CA ASP A 95 -19.33 18.05 -46.60
C ASP A 95 -18.96 16.70 -45.94
N LEU A 96 -19.61 15.60 -46.36
CA LEU A 96 -19.34 14.28 -45.80
C LEU A 96 -17.94 13.75 -46.15
N PHE A 97 -17.43 14.07 -47.35
CA PHE A 97 -16.12 13.62 -47.81
C PHE A 97 -14.99 14.51 -47.27
N GLU A 98 -15.10 15.84 -47.44
CA GLU A 98 -14.06 16.80 -47.09
C GLU A 98 -13.91 17.02 -45.58
N LEU A 99 -15.02 17.02 -44.83
CA LEU A 99 -15.00 17.24 -43.38
C LEU A 99 -14.86 15.95 -42.57
N ALA A 100 -14.70 14.79 -43.22
CA ALA A 100 -14.47 13.54 -42.52
C ALA A 100 -13.19 13.60 -41.65
N PRO A 101 -13.20 13.00 -40.44
CA PRO A 101 -12.05 13.03 -39.54
C PRO A 101 -10.90 12.15 -40.04
N ASP A 102 -11.22 11.01 -40.65
CA ASP A 102 -10.26 10.07 -41.21
C ASP A 102 -9.85 10.49 -42.64
N ALA A 103 -8.63 10.15 -43.02
CA ALA A 103 -8.13 10.45 -44.37
C ALA A 103 -8.78 9.50 -45.39
N TYR A 104 -9.45 10.08 -46.38
CA TYR A 104 -10.05 9.35 -47.49
C TYR A 104 -9.22 9.53 -48.76
N PHE A 105 -8.95 8.41 -49.43
CA PHE A 105 -8.42 8.42 -50.80
C PHE A 105 -9.30 7.57 -51.71
N VAL A 106 -9.54 8.05 -52.92
CA VAL A 106 -10.12 7.26 -54.00
C VAL A 106 -9.04 7.08 -55.05
N THR A 107 -8.73 5.85 -55.42
CA THR A 107 -7.74 5.54 -56.45
C THR A 107 -8.38 4.85 -57.65
N ASP A 108 -7.76 4.96 -58.82
CA ASP A 108 -8.11 4.09 -59.95
C ASP A 108 -7.63 2.65 -59.73
N THR A 109 -7.91 1.76 -60.69
CA THR A 109 -7.50 0.35 -60.66
C THR A 109 -5.99 0.14 -60.65
N ARG A 110 -5.18 1.17 -60.97
CA ARG A 110 -3.72 1.13 -60.90
C ARG A 110 -3.18 1.73 -59.59
N GLY A 111 -4.06 2.15 -58.67
CA GLY A 111 -3.68 2.74 -57.38
C GLY A 111 -3.30 4.22 -57.47
N VAL A 112 -3.62 4.92 -58.56
CA VAL A 112 -3.37 6.36 -58.71
C VAL A 112 -4.49 7.15 -58.06
N ILE A 113 -4.15 8.09 -57.18
CA ILE A 113 -5.12 8.92 -56.43
C ILE A 113 -5.90 9.81 -57.39
N ARG A 114 -7.23 9.71 -57.32
CA ARG A 114 -8.20 10.53 -58.04
C ARG A 114 -8.82 11.59 -57.15
N GLU A 115 -9.18 11.21 -55.93
CA GLU A 115 -9.77 12.09 -54.95
C GLU A 115 -9.09 11.89 -53.60
N ALA A 116 -8.97 12.97 -52.84
CA ALA A 116 -8.37 12.98 -51.51
C ALA A 116 -8.99 14.13 -50.71
N ASN A 117 -9.43 13.85 -49.48
CA ASN A 117 -10.12 14.84 -48.65
C ASN A 117 -9.17 15.71 -47.81
N ALA A 118 -9.68 16.71 -47.09
CA ALA A 118 -8.87 17.57 -46.23
C ALA A 118 -8.08 16.81 -45.13
N ALA A 119 -8.62 15.71 -44.59
CA ALA A 119 -7.92 14.88 -43.62
C ALA A 119 -6.68 14.18 -44.22
N SER A 120 -6.75 13.74 -45.46
CA SER A 120 -5.59 13.18 -46.19
C SER A 120 -4.43 14.18 -46.31
N SER A 121 -4.77 15.46 -46.48
CA SER A 121 -3.80 16.55 -46.56
C SER A 121 -3.07 16.76 -45.24
N ARG A 122 -3.82 16.75 -44.13
CA ARG A 122 -3.26 16.85 -42.77
C ARG A 122 -2.40 15.63 -42.44
N LEU A 123 -2.88 14.43 -42.77
CA LEU A 123 -2.20 13.15 -42.50
C LEU A 123 -0.82 13.09 -43.18
N LEU A 124 -0.74 13.43 -44.47
CA LEU A 124 0.51 13.36 -45.25
C LEU A 124 1.34 14.65 -45.26
N GLY A 125 0.81 15.75 -44.71
CA GLY A 125 1.47 17.07 -44.69
C GLY A 125 1.59 17.71 -46.08
N MET A 126 0.62 17.47 -46.97
CA MET A 126 0.63 17.96 -48.36
C MET A 126 -0.75 18.39 -48.82
N ALA A 127 -0.87 19.51 -49.53
CA ALA A 127 -2.15 19.93 -50.10
C ALA A 127 -2.70 18.86 -51.07
N THR A 128 -4.02 18.64 -51.06
CA THR A 128 -4.71 17.59 -51.84
C THR A 128 -4.39 17.64 -53.33
N GLN A 129 -4.24 18.84 -53.90
CA GLN A 129 -3.84 19.06 -55.30
C GLN A 129 -2.50 18.39 -55.67
N PHE A 130 -1.59 18.18 -54.71
CA PHE A 130 -0.30 17.50 -54.93
C PHE A 130 -0.36 16.00 -54.65
N LEU A 131 -1.47 15.51 -54.12
CA LEU A 131 -1.76 14.09 -53.91
C LEU A 131 -2.42 13.50 -55.15
N ILE A 132 -3.34 14.23 -55.77
CA ILE A 132 -4.06 13.79 -56.97
C ILE A 132 -3.08 13.51 -58.11
N GLY A 133 -3.26 12.37 -58.78
CA GLY A 133 -2.43 11.90 -59.88
C GLY A 133 -1.18 11.13 -59.46
N LYS A 134 -0.86 11.05 -58.16
CA LYS A 134 0.26 10.23 -57.66
C LYS A 134 -0.22 8.82 -57.26
N PRO A 135 0.60 7.78 -57.46
CA PRO A 135 0.31 6.46 -56.90
C PRO A 135 0.33 6.51 -55.36
N LEU A 136 -0.74 6.00 -54.72
CA LEU A 136 -0.84 5.98 -53.25
C LEU A 136 0.31 5.20 -52.60
N LEU A 137 0.78 4.15 -53.27
CA LEU A 137 1.92 3.31 -52.86
C LEU A 137 3.20 4.11 -52.53
N VAL A 138 3.43 5.27 -53.17
CA VAL A 138 4.63 6.09 -52.94
C VAL A 138 4.69 6.57 -51.48
N PHE A 139 3.54 6.77 -50.85
CA PHE A 139 3.44 7.22 -49.46
C PHE A 139 3.56 6.10 -48.43
N PHE A 140 3.58 4.84 -48.84
CA PHE A 140 3.89 3.73 -47.92
C PHE A 140 5.37 3.71 -47.60
N ALA A 141 5.69 3.44 -46.32
CA ALA A 141 7.06 3.23 -45.88
C ALA A 141 7.72 2.11 -46.71
N PRO A 142 9.02 2.19 -47.04
CA PRO A 142 9.69 1.22 -47.90
C PRO A 142 9.52 -0.24 -47.46
N SER A 143 9.47 -0.50 -46.16
CA SER A 143 9.22 -1.82 -45.57
C SER A 143 7.81 -2.35 -45.87
N ALA A 144 6.81 -1.47 -45.86
CA ALA A 144 5.38 -1.80 -46.05
C ALA A 144 4.94 -1.92 -47.52
N ARG A 145 5.76 -1.42 -48.47
CA ARG A 145 5.42 -1.47 -49.91
C ARG A 145 5.31 -2.89 -50.46
N LYS A 146 5.97 -3.86 -49.82
CA LYS A 146 5.94 -5.28 -50.22
C LYS A 146 4.58 -5.93 -49.98
N ASP A 147 3.85 -5.47 -48.96
CA ASP A 147 2.56 -6.04 -48.58
C ASP A 147 1.41 -5.43 -49.39
N TYR A 148 1.60 -4.25 -49.98
CA TYR A 148 0.58 -3.56 -50.76
C TYR A 148 -0.05 -4.40 -51.90
N PRO A 149 0.72 -5.10 -52.76
CA PRO A 149 0.13 -5.97 -53.78
C PRO A 149 -0.68 -7.11 -53.17
N HIS A 150 -0.19 -7.73 -52.10
CA HIS A 150 -0.89 -8.80 -51.39
C HIS A 150 -2.24 -8.31 -50.84
N GLN A 151 -2.30 -7.09 -50.35
CA GLN A 151 -3.55 -6.49 -49.84
C GLN A 151 -4.58 -6.26 -50.95
N LEU A 152 -4.13 -5.80 -52.10
CA LEU A 152 -4.99 -5.66 -53.28
C LEU A 152 -5.46 -7.01 -53.81
N ASP A 153 -4.62 -8.05 -53.77
CA ASP A 153 -5.01 -9.41 -54.16
C ASP A 153 -6.05 -10.00 -53.21
N ARG A 154 -6.00 -9.70 -51.90
CA ARG A 154 -7.05 -10.12 -50.94
C ARG A 154 -8.43 -9.54 -51.29
N LEU A 155 -8.47 -8.35 -51.91
CA LEU A 155 -9.73 -7.75 -52.38
C LEU A 155 -10.31 -8.47 -53.61
N CYS A 156 -9.56 -9.33 -54.30
CA CYS A 156 -10.09 -10.10 -55.41
C CYS A 156 -11.17 -11.11 -54.97
N GLY A 157 -11.31 -11.40 -53.67
CA GLY A 157 -12.36 -12.26 -53.09
C GLY A 157 -13.18 -11.66 -51.93
N LEU A 158 -12.90 -10.41 -51.52
CA LEU A 158 -13.59 -9.71 -50.43
C LEU A 158 -14.10 -8.34 -50.89
N ASP A 159 -15.20 -7.87 -50.31
CA ASP A 159 -15.76 -6.54 -50.62
C ASP A 159 -14.92 -5.39 -50.02
N GLN A 160 -14.31 -5.65 -48.85
CA GLN A 160 -13.46 -4.71 -48.13
C GLN A 160 -12.42 -5.47 -47.28
N VAL A 161 -11.26 -4.83 -47.07
CA VAL A 161 -10.24 -5.22 -46.09
C VAL A 161 -10.24 -4.15 -45.01
N ASP A 162 -10.46 -4.53 -43.76
CA ASP A 162 -10.48 -3.60 -42.63
C ASP A 162 -9.21 -3.70 -41.78
N ASP A 163 -8.91 -2.61 -41.08
CA ASP A 163 -7.89 -2.52 -40.03
C ASP A 163 -6.52 -3.10 -40.38
N TRP A 164 -6.06 -2.86 -41.61
CA TRP A 164 -4.69 -3.18 -41.99
C TRP A 164 -3.72 -2.16 -41.40
N GLU A 165 -3.03 -2.56 -40.33
CA GLU A 165 -1.99 -1.75 -39.71
C GLU A 165 -0.72 -1.71 -40.57
N THR A 166 -0.27 -0.49 -40.87
CA THR A 166 0.88 -0.24 -41.74
C THR A 166 1.49 1.13 -41.44
N ALA A 167 2.59 1.48 -42.12
CA ALA A 167 3.25 2.76 -41.94
C ALA A 167 3.25 3.56 -43.25
N LEU A 168 2.84 4.82 -43.16
CA LEU A 168 3.01 5.81 -44.23
C LEU A 168 4.22 6.71 -43.93
N THR A 169 4.68 7.43 -44.94
CA THR A 169 5.75 8.41 -44.83
C THR A 169 5.18 9.78 -45.19
N GLN A 170 5.23 10.71 -44.22
CA GLN A 170 4.82 12.09 -44.42
C GLN A 170 5.82 12.84 -45.32
N ARG A 171 5.44 14.01 -45.84
CA ARG A 171 6.35 14.86 -46.64
C ARG A 171 7.64 15.24 -45.90
N SER A 172 7.59 15.38 -44.58
CA SER A 172 8.74 15.62 -43.71
C SER A 172 9.72 14.44 -43.64
N GLY A 173 9.34 13.26 -44.15
CA GLY A 173 10.13 12.03 -44.05
C GLY A 173 9.87 11.23 -42.77
N SER A 174 9.02 11.70 -41.85
CA SER A 174 8.64 10.97 -40.64
C SER A 174 7.73 9.77 -40.98
N PRO A 175 8.00 8.59 -40.39
CA PRO A 175 7.07 7.47 -40.46
C PRO A 175 5.84 7.77 -39.60
N LEU A 176 4.66 7.40 -40.10
CA LEU A 176 3.38 7.55 -39.43
C LEU A 176 2.70 6.19 -39.40
N SER A 177 2.41 5.68 -38.19
CA SER A 177 1.67 4.43 -38.04
C SER A 177 0.19 4.68 -38.31
N VAL A 178 -0.41 3.90 -39.20
CA VAL A 178 -1.80 4.07 -39.59
C VAL A 178 -2.54 2.73 -39.64
N SER A 179 -3.85 2.78 -39.40
CA SER A 179 -4.77 1.70 -39.75
C SER A 179 -5.45 2.04 -41.08
N VAL A 180 -5.39 1.13 -42.04
CA VAL A 180 -5.92 1.30 -43.40
C VAL A 180 -7.07 0.33 -43.63
N SER A 181 -8.20 0.85 -44.07
CA SER A 181 -9.31 0.04 -44.59
C SER A 181 -9.50 0.31 -46.08
N ILE A 182 -9.66 -0.74 -46.88
CA ILE A 182 -9.70 -0.67 -48.34
C ILE A 182 -11.00 -1.30 -48.84
N GLY A 183 -11.86 -0.53 -49.48
CA GLY A 183 -13.08 -1.02 -50.14
C GLY A 183 -12.98 -0.94 -51.66
N ARG A 184 -13.70 -1.82 -52.37
CA ARG A 184 -13.78 -1.78 -53.85
C ARG A 184 -14.83 -0.79 -54.31
N ILE A 185 -14.55 -0.07 -55.40
CA ILE A 185 -15.53 0.76 -56.11
C ILE A 185 -15.86 0.03 -57.41
N LEU A 186 -17.14 -0.25 -57.61
CA LEU A 186 -17.66 -0.97 -58.77
C LEU A 186 -18.58 -0.04 -59.57
N ASP A 187 -18.57 -0.18 -60.89
CA ASP A 187 -19.55 0.47 -61.77
C ASP A 187 -20.92 -0.27 -61.74
N ARG A 188 -21.92 0.28 -62.43
CA ARG A 188 -23.26 -0.32 -62.62
C ARG A 188 -23.21 -1.74 -63.18
N ASP A 189 -22.20 -2.05 -64.01
CA ASP A 189 -21.96 -3.39 -64.58
C ASP A 189 -21.11 -4.29 -63.67
N LYS A 190 -20.96 -3.96 -62.37
CA LYS A 190 -20.12 -4.65 -61.37
C LYS A 190 -18.63 -4.78 -61.72
N LYS A 191 -18.15 -3.98 -62.67
CA LYS A 191 -16.73 -3.91 -63.03
C LYS A 191 -15.97 -3.03 -62.05
N LEU A 192 -14.81 -3.48 -61.60
CA LEU A 192 -13.92 -2.71 -60.72
C LEU A 192 -13.46 -1.43 -61.43
N THR A 193 -13.77 -0.27 -60.85
CA THR A 193 -13.35 1.05 -61.33
C THR A 193 -12.26 1.67 -60.49
N GLY A 194 -12.14 1.27 -59.23
CA GLY A 194 -11.15 1.79 -58.32
C GLY A 194 -11.24 1.23 -56.91
N TYR A 195 -10.51 1.86 -55.99
CA TYR A 195 -10.47 1.50 -54.58
C TYR A 195 -10.72 2.73 -53.72
N ARG A 196 -11.46 2.54 -52.62
CA ARG A 196 -11.69 3.52 -51.56
C ARG A 196 -10.80 3.16 -50.37
N TRP A 197 -9.98 4.09 -49.93
CA TRP A 197 -9.06 3.93 -48.82
C TRP A 197 -9.49 4.85 -47.68
N ILE A 198 -9.62 4.28 -46.49
CA ILE A 198 -9.81 4.99 -45.24
C ILE A 198 -8.54 4.80 -44.44
N VAL A 199 -7.87 5.88 -44.08
CA VAL A 199 -6.60 5.85 -43.37
C VAL A 199 -6.75 6.63 -42.07
N ARG A 200 -6.56 5.94 -40.96
CA ARG A 200 -6.64 6.49 -39.60
C ARG A 200 -5.26 6.50 -38.97
N ASP A 201 -4.89 7.62 -38.35
CA ASP A 201 -3.65 7.70 -37.56
C ASP A 201 -3.74 6.79 -36.33
N ALA A 202 -2.80 5.85 -36.22
CA ALA A 202 -2.70 4.87 -35.16
C ALA A 202 -1.43 5.07 -34.31
N THR A 203 -0.68 6.17 -34.51
CA THR A 203 0.62 6.43 -33.87
C THR A 203 0.54 6.33 -32.35
N ARG A 204 -0.37 7.08 -31.73
CA ARG A 204 -0.58 7.07 -30.27
C ARG A 204 -0.89 5.67 -29.72
N ARG A 205 -1.66 4.87 -30.48
CA ARG A 205 -2.02 3.51 -30.09
C ARG A 205 -0.79 2.61 -30.14
N THR A 206 -0.03 2.64 -31.24
CA THR A 206 1.19 1.82 -31.39
C THR A 206 2.26 2.17 -30.35
N GLU A 207 2.45 3.45 -30.02
CA GLU A 207 3.38 3.90 -28.99
C GLU A 207 2.95 3.44 -27.59
N ALA A 208 1.67 3.58 -27.25
CA ALA A 208 1.13 3.12 -25.97
C ALA A 208 1.28 1.60 -25.81
N GLU A 209 0.96 0.83 -26.86
CA GLU A 209 1.12 -0.63 -26.84
C GLU A 209 2.60 -1.05 -26.70
N ALA A 210 3.52 -0.36 -27.37
CA ALA A 210 4.95 -0.62 -27.23
C ALA A 210 5.45 -0.31 -25.81
N SER A 211 5.01 0.81 -25.22
CA SER A 211 5.35 1.18 -23.85
C SER A 211 4.84 0.16 -22.82
N VAL A 212 3.59 -0.31 -22.98
CA VAL A 212 3.01 -1.34 -22.10
C VAL A 212 3.80 -2.65 -22.20
N ARG A 213 4.19 -3.07 -23.42
CA ARG A 213 5.00 -4.28 -23.60
C ARG A 213 6.36 -4.18 -22.91
N GLU A 214 7.02 -3.04 -23.02
CA GLU A 214 8.31 -2.83 -22.37
C GLU A 214 8.18 -2.83 -20.84
N LEU A 215 7.16 -2.15 -20.31
CA LEU A 215 6.91 -2.11 -18.87
C LEU A 215 6.58 -3.51 -18.30
N ASN A 216 5.79 -4.31 -19.02
CA ASN A 216 5.48 -5.68 -18.62
C ASN A 216 6.75 -6.54 -18.59
N ARG A 217 7.62 -6.42 -19.60
CA ARG A 217 8.90 -7.13 -19.63
C ARG A 217 9.79 -6.74 -18.44
N GLU A 218 9.88 -5.45 -18.11
CA GLU A 218 10.63 -5.01 -16.94
C GLU A 218 10.03 -5.56 -15.63
N LEU A 219 8.70 -5.54 -15.50
CA LEU A 219 8.00 -6.05 -14.34
C LEU A 219 8.23 -7.56 -14.16
N GLU A 220 8.16 -8.35 -15.22
CA GLU A 220 8.43 -9.79 -15.20
C GLU A 220 9.85 -10.10 -14.70
N LEU A 221 10.85 -9.37 -15.21
CA LEU A 221 12.23 -9.50 -14.73
C LEU A 221 12.37 -9.14 -13.25
N ARG A 222 11.70 -8.06 -12.81
CA ARG A 222 11.71 -7.63 -11.42
C ARG A 222 11.03 -8.65 -10.50
N VAL A 223 9.88 -9.20 -10.92
CA VAL A 223 9.15 -10.25 -10.18
C VAL A 223 10.00 -11.51 -10.07
N ALA A 224 10.63 -11.96 -11.16
CA ALA A 224 11.50 -13.14 -11.14
C ALA A 224 12.69 -12.94 -10.17
N SER A 225 13.38 -11.81 -10.29
CA SER A 225 14.49 -11.44 -9.39
C SER A 225 14.05 -11.43 -7.92
N ARG A 226 12.91 -10.79 -7.63
CA ARG A 226 12.40 -10.67 -6.26
C ARG A 226 11.94 -12.00 -5.69
N THR A 227 11.35 -12.87 -6.52
CA THR A 227 10.93 -14.22 -6.13
C THR A 227 12.13 -15.07 -5.72
N THR A 228 13.24 -15.01 -6.48
CA THR A 228 14.48 -15.70 -6.10
C THR A 228 15.06 -15.15 -4.79
N GLN A 229 15.10 -13.82 -4.63
CA GLN A 229 15.59 -13.19 -3.39
C GLN A 229 14.76 -13.61 -2.16
N LEU A 230 13.43 -13.62 -2.28
CA LEU A 230 12.54 -14.07 -1.21
C LEU A 230 12.72 -15.56 -0.91
N GLY A 231 12.93 -16.39 -1.92
CA GLY A 231 13.22 -17.82 -1.73
C GLY A 231 14.49 -18.06 -0.92
N VAL A 232 15.57 -17.31 -1.18
CA VAL A 232 16.81 -17.37 -0.40
C VAL A 232 16.60 -16.85 1.02
N ALA A 233 15.94 -15.69 1.17
CA ALA A 233 15.69 -15.09 2.48
C ALA A 233 14.83 -16.01 3.39
N ASN A 234 13.82 -16.67 2.83
CA ASN A 234 12.99 -17.62 3.57
C ASN A 234 13.78 -18.84 4.04
N ARG A 235 14.65 -19.41 3.19
CA ARG A 235 15.50 -20.54 3.61
C ARG A 235 16.44 -20.17 4.76
N VAL A 236 17.10 -19.02 4.67
CA VAL A 236 17.98 -18.52 5.74
C VAL A 236 17.17 -18.30 7.03
N LYS A 237 15.97 -17.74 6.92
CA LYS A 237 15.08 -17.55 8.07
C LYS A 237 14.69 -18.86 8.73
N ASP A 238 14.34 -19.88 7.94
CA ASP A 238 13.96 -21.19 8.46
C ASP A 238 15.14 -21.90 9.14
N GLU A 239 16.35 -21.82 8.58
CA GLU A 239 17.57 -22.34 9.19
C GLU A 239 17.90 -21.66 10.53
N LEU A 240 17.73 -20.33 10.60
CA LEU A 240 17.91 -19.57 11.85
C LEU A 240 16.88 -19.94 12.91
N LEU A 241 15.62 -20.15 12.53
CA LEU A 241 14.56 -20.58 13.46
C LEU A 241 14.84 -21.97 14.03
N ILE A 242 15.38 -22.89 13.23
CA ILE A 242 15.75 -24.23 13.69
C ILE A 242 16.95 -24.17 14.64
N SER A 243 17.98 -23.36 14.31
CA SER A 243 19.17 -23.25 15.16
C SER A 243 18.87 -22.57 16.50
N GLU A 244 18.03 -21.54 16.52
CA GLU A 244 17.58 -20.87 17.75
C GLU A 244 16.81 -21.83 18.66
N ARG A 245 15.84 -22.59 18.11
CA ARG A 245 15.09 -23.57 18.88
C ARG A 245 15.99 -24.63 19.51
N LYS A 246 16.96 -25.14 18.75
CA LYS A 246 17.91 -26.14 19.25
C LYS A 246 18.78 -25.57 20.38
N ALA A 247 19.34 -24.37 20.19
CA ALA A 247 20.16 -23.71 21.21
C ALA A 247 19.36 -23.44 22.49
N ARG A 248 18.09 -23.05 22.34
CA ARG A 248 17.18 -22.83 23.47
C ARG A 248 16.87 -24.12 24.22
N GLU A 249 16.56 -25.21 23.52
CA GLU A 249 16.28 -26.51 24.13
C GLU A 249 17.52 -27.04 24.90
N GLU A 250 18.71 -26.93 24.31
CA GLU A 250 19.97 -27.28 24.97
C GLU A 250 20.19 -26.45 26.26
N ALA A 251 19.90 -25.16 26.23
CA ALA A 251 20.01 -24.28 27.38
C ALA A 251 18.99 -24.63 28.49
N GLU A 252 17.74 -24.92 28.12
CA GLU A 252 16.69 -25.34 29.06
C GLU A 252 17.05 -26.67 29.74
N VAL A 253 17.54 -27.65 28.97
CA VAL A 253 18.02 -28.94 29.51
C VAL A 253 19.19 -28.72 30.46
N ALA A 254 20.19 -27.92 30.07
CA ALA A 254 21.33 -27.62 30.92
C ALA A 254 20.91 -26.95 32.24
N ASN A 255 19.95 -26.04 32.20
CA ASN A 255 19.45 -25.37 33.40
C ASN A 255 18.66 -26.31 34.32
N ARG A 256 17.87 -27.23 33.75
CA ARG A 256 17.17 -28.27 34.51
C ARG A 256 18.14 -29.21 35.21
N VAL A 257 19.13 -29.72 34.49
CA VAL A 257 20.19 -30.60 35.03
C VAL A 257 20.97 -29.90 36.15
N LYS A 258 21.34 -28.62 35.95
CA LYS A 258 22.00 -27.80 36.99
C LYS A 258 21.14 -27.72 38.27
N SER A 259 19.84 -27.54 38.13
CA SER A 259 18.91 -27.40 39.26
C SER A 259 18.70 -28.73 40.00
N GLU A 260 18.49 -29.82 39.26
CA GLU A 260 18.38 -31.18 39.81
C GLU A 260 19.67 -31.58 40.56
N PHE A 261 20.84 -31.27 39.98
CA PHE A 261 22.13 -31.53 40.61
C PHE A 261 22.31 -30.76 41.92
N LEU A 262 21.96 -29.47 41.95
CA LEU A 262 22.04 -28.66 43.17
C LEU A 262 21.10 -29.19 44.25
N ALA A 263 19.87 -29.56 43.89
CA ALA A 263 18.89 -30.17 44.81
C ALA A 263 19.42 -31.46 45.45
N LEU A 264 19.99 -32.35 44.63
CA LEU A 264 20.60 -33.60 45.11
C LEU A 264 21.76 -33.31 46.07
N LEU A 265 22.69 -32.43 45.69
CA LEU A 265 23.84 -32.07 46.54
C LEU A 265 23.42 -31.55 47.91
N SER A 266 22.36 -30.74 47.98
CA SER A 266 21.87 -30.26 49.27
C SER A 266 21.39 -31.39 50.18
N HIS A 267 20.68 -32.38 49.63
CA HIS A 267 20.23 -33.52 50.42
C HIS A 267 21.45 -34.34 50.90
N GLU A 268 22.41 -34.59 50.02
CA GLU A 268 23.64 -35.31 50.32
C GLU A 268 24.54 -34.57 51.33
N PHE A 269 24.50 -33.23 51.38
CA PHE A 269 25.20 -32.47 52.42
C PHE A 269 24.42 -32.38 53.74
N ARG A 270 23.08 -32.35 53.70
CA ARG A 270 22.25 -32.24 54.91
C ARG A 270 22.43 -33.46 55.82
N THR A 271 22.47 -34.66 55.25
CA THR A 271 22.58 -35.91 56.01
C THR A 271 23.86 -36.00 56.88
N PRO A 272 25.09 -35.83 56.35
CA PRO A 272 26.29 -35.86 57.17
C PRO A 272 26.35 -34.69 58.16
N LEU A 273 25.81 -33.53 57.82
CA LEU A 273 25.72 -32.41 58.76
C LEU A 273 24.76 -32.73 59.92
N GLN A 274 23.63 -33.37 59.67
CA GLN A 274 22.72 -33.82 60.73
C GLN A 274 23.36 -34.87 61.64
N ALA A 275 24.21 -35.76 61.10
CA ALA A 275 24.97 -36.69 61.93
C ALA A 275 25.97 -35.95 62.84
N VAL A 276 26.74 -34.99 62.30
CA VAL A 276 27.65 -34.14 63.09
C VAL A 276 26.86 -33.37 64.16
N PHE A 277 25.68 -32.85 63.81
CA PHE A 277 24.78 -32.17 64.75
C PHE A 277 24.45 -33.06 65.94
N GLY A 278 23.94 -34.27 65.67
CA GLY A 278 23.54 -35.21 66.70
C GLY A 278 24.69 -35.54 67.64
N TYR A 279 25.89 -35.81 67.12
CA TYR A 279 27.06 -36.06 67.97
C TYR A 279 27.48 -34.82 68.77
N THR A 280 27.43 -33.62 68.20
CA THR A 280 27.73 -32.39 68.95
C THR A 280 26.69 -32.11 70.03
N GLU A 281 25.40 -32.39 69.79
CA GLU A 281 24.33 -32.23 70.77
C GLU A 281 24.49 -33.23 71.92
N LEU A 282 24.86 -34.49 71.64
CA LEU A 282 25.17 -35.48 72.66
C LEU A 282 26.35 -35.06 73.55
N LEU A 283 27.38 -34.44 72.95
CA LEU A 283 28.53 -33.90 73.67
C LEU A 283 28.15 -32.68 74.51
N GLU A 284 27.38 -31.72 73.97
CA GLU A 284 26.91 -30.55 74.72
C GLU A 284 26.02 -30.91 75.91
N ARG A 285 25.21 -31.96 75.77
CA ARG A 285 24.39 -32.50 76.86
C ARG A 285 25.20 -33.31 77.88
N GLU A 286 26.50 -33.45 77.69
CA GLU A 286 27.43 -34.17 78.58
C GLU A 286 27.00 -35.64 78.84
N ILE A 287 26.25 -36.26 77.90
CA ILE A 287 25.67 -37.62 78.05
C ILE A 287 26.76 -38.69 78.22
N HIS A 288 27.93 -38.49 77.60
CA HIS A 288 29.08 -39.39 77.67
C HIS A 288 30.22 -38.86 78.55
N GLY A 289 29.92 -37.91 79.45
CA GLY A 289 30.88 -37.33 80.39
C GLY A 289 30.98 -35.80 80.30
N ALA A 290 31.48 -35.18 81.37
CA ALA A 290 31.62 -33.74 81.47
C ALA A 290 32.67 -33.19 80.48
N LEU A 291 32.34 -32.09 79.80
CA LEU A 291 33.27 -31.38 78.93
C LEU A 291 34.11 -30.40 79.75
N ASN A 292 35.42 -30.37 79.52
CA ASN A 292 36.23 -29.26 80.02
C ASN A 292 35.95 -27.97 79.21
N GLU A 293 36.36 -26.81 79.74
CA GLU A 293 36.08 -25.52 79.09
C GLU A 293 36.57 -25.43 77.63
N THR A 294 37.73 -26.00 77.33
CA THR A 294 38.30 -25.99 75.98
C THR A 294 37.49 -26.85 75.03
N GLN A 295 37.08 -28.05 75.48
CA GLN A 295 36.21 -28.95 74.72
C GLN A 295 34.84 -28.32 74.46
N ARG A 296 34.22 -27.72 75.48
CA ARG A 296 32.93 -27.01 75.35
C ARG A 296 33.02 -25.91 74.29
N ARG A 297 34.11 -25.13 74.30
CA ARG A 297 34.35 -24.07 73.30
C ARG A 297 34.53 -24.63 71.88
N TYR A 298 35.15 -25.80 71.72
CA TYR A 298 35.26 -26.45 70.41
C TYR A 298 33.93 -26.97 69.91
N VAL A 299 33.14 -27.62 70.75
CA VAL A 299 31.80 -28.14 70.37
C VAL A 299 30.89 -26.99 69.95
N GLN A 300 30.84 -25.90 70.72
CA GLN A 300 30.10 -24.69 70.36
C GLN A 300 30.55 -24.11 69.01
N ARG A 301 31.86 -24.11 68.73
CA ARG A 301 32.40 -23.60 67.47
C ARG A 301 32.06 -24.51 66.27
N ILE A 302 32.03 -25.83 66.47
CA ILE A 302 31.58 -26.79 65.47
C ILE A 302 30.10 -26.56 65.17
N HIS A 303 29.28 -26.42 66.21
CA HIS A 303 27.84 -26.18 66.10
C HIS A 303 27.54 -24.91 65.30
N LEU A 304 28.19 -23.79 65.63
CA LEU A 304 28.06 -22.52 64.92
C LEU A 304 28.48 -22.65 63.43
N SER A 305 29.59 -23.35 63.15
CA SER A 305 30.05 -23.57 61.78
C SER A 305 29.07 -24.42 60.97
N GLN A 306 28.43 -25.39 61.61
CA GLN A 306 27.48 -26.29 60.96
C GLN A 306 26.16 -25.59 60.63
N GLN A 307 25.62 -24.79 61.56
CA GLN A 307 24.45 -23.95 61.32
C GLN A 307 24.70 -22.97 60.17
N HIS A 308 25.89 -22.35 60.15
CA HIS A 308 26.29 -21.47 59.05
C HIS A 308 26.27 -22.20 57.71
N LEU A 309 26.89 -23.39 57.62
CA LEU A 309 26.94 -24.17 56.38
C LEU A 309 25.56 -24.63 55.89
N LEU A 310 24.68 -25.08 56.80
CA LEU A 310 23.31 -25.43 56.46
C LEU A 310 22.54 -24.22 55.90
N GLY A 311 22.72 -23.05 56.52
CA GLY A 311 22.17 -21.79 56.01
C GLY A 311 22.66 -21.47 54.60
N LEU A 312 23.96 -21.62 54.32
CA LEU A 312 24.52 -21.39 52.99
C LEU A 312 23.96 -22.35 51.94
N ILE A 313 23.86 -23.64 52.27
CA ILE A 313 23.31 -24.66 51.37
C ILE A 313 21.85 -24.33 51.01
N ASN A 314 21.02 -24.01 52.01
CA ASN A 314 19.63 -23.65 51.78
C ASN A 314 19.52 -22.37 50.93
N THR A 315 20.36 -21.38 51.19
CA THR A 315 20.42 -20.13 50.40
C THR A 315 20.77 -20.40 48.93
N ILE A 316 21.75 -21.27 48.67
CA ILE A 316 22.15 -21.65 47.30
C ILE A 316 21.04 -22.40 46.59
N LEU A 317 20.35 -23.31 47.28
CA LEU A 317 19.20 -24.02 46.71
C LEU A 317 18.05 -23.10 46.36
N GLU A 318 17.70 -22.19 47.28
CA GLU A 318 16.66 -21.21 47.04
C GLU A 318 17.01 -20.38 45.80
N PHE A 319 18.26 -19.91 45.70
CA PHE A 319 18.74 -19.23 44.51
C PHE A 319 18.63 -20.09 43.22
N ALA A 320 18.99 -21.37 43.28
CA ALA A 320 18.91 -22.28 42.13
C ALA A 320 17.47 -22.50 41.64
N LYS A 321 16.51 -22.66 42.57
CA LYS A 321 15.08 -22.73 42.24
C LYS A 321 14.59 -21.42 41.59
N LEU A 322 15.09 -20.29 42.08
CA LEU A 322 14.76 -18.97 41.56
C LEU A 322 15.34 -18.71 40.15
N GLU A 323 16.55 -19.18 39.85
CA GLU A 323 17.15 -19.07 38.50
C GLU A 323 16.47 -19.96 37.46
N SER A 324 15.96 -21.13 37.88
CA SER A 324 15.26 -22.05 36.99
C SER A 324 13.83 -21.64 36.67
N GLY A 325 13.35 -20.52 37.23
CA GLY A 325 12.00 -20.01 37.02
C GLY A 325 10.92 -20.83 37.71
N GLN A 326 11.29 -21.71 38.66
CA GLN A 326 10.30 -22.39 39.48
C GLN A 326 9.55 -21.36 40.34
N PRO A 327 8.21 -21.43 40.40
CA PRO A 327 7.44 -20.50 41.22
C PRO A 327 7.80 -20.68 42.70
N ILE A 328 7.94 -19.56 43.42
CA ILE A 328 8.06 -19.60 44.87
C ILE A 328 6.70 -20.00 45.43
N GLU A 329 6.63 -21.13 46.11
CA GLU A 329 5.43 -21.51 46.86
C GLU A 329 5.30 -20.59 48.07
N VAL A 330 4.29 -19.71 48.03
CA VAL A 330 3.95 -18.79 49.12
C VAL A 330 2.65 -19.27 49.74
N LEU A 331 2.68 -19.56 51.04
CA LEU A 331 1.48 -19.91 51.79
C LEU A 331 0.87 -18.63 52.38
N PHE A 332 0.02 -17.97 51.59
CA PHE A 332 -0.62 -16.74 52.03
C PHE A 332 -1.59 -17.00 53.19
N ALA A 333 -1.40 -16.26 54.27
CA ALA A 333 -2.29 -16.22 55.42
C ALA A 333 -2.43 -14.80 55.96
N GLU A 334 -3.51 -14.55 56.68
CA GLU A 334 -3.61 -13.37 57.54
C GLU A 334 -2.55 -13.50 58.65
N THR A 335 -1.58 -12.61 58.59
CA THR A 335 -0.31 -12.75 59.27
C THR A 335 -0.13 -11.55 60.20
N PRO A 336 -0.49 -11.68 61.49
CA PRO A 336 -0.26 -10.62 62.48
C PRO A 336 1.24 -10.35 62.61
N MET A 337 1.66 -9.10 62.41
CA MET A 337 3.08 -8.78 62.31
C MET A 337 3.79 -8.78 63.66
N ASN A 338 3.14 -8.27 64.71
CA ASN A 338 3.77 -8.13 66.03
C ASN A 338 4.27 -9.48 66.62
N PRO A 339 3.47 -10.58 66.62
CA PRO A 339 3.95 -11.89 67.08
C PRO A 339 5.15 -12.43 66.30
N ILE A 340 5.27 -12.05 65.03
CA ILE A 340 6.32 -12.54 64.14
C ILE A 340 7.61 -11.77 64.35
N LEU A 341 7.51 -10.44 64.44
CA LEU A 341 8.66 -9.55 64.56
C LEU A 341 9.23 -9.52 65.99
N SER A 342 8.39 -9.63 67.02
CA SER A 342 8.83 -9.61 68.42
C SER A 342 9.77 -10.79 68.77
N VAL A 343 9.60 -11.95 68.13
CA VAL A 343 10.47 -13.11 68.34
C VAL A 343 11.89 -12.87 67.79
N MET A 344 12.07 -11.93 66.86
CA MET A 344 13.38 -11.68 66.22
C MET A 344 14.44 -11.26 67.24
N GLU A 345 14.08 -10.50 68.27
CA GLU A 345 15.00 -10.05 69.32
C GLU A 345 15.72 -11.22 70.00
N SER A 346 14.98 -12.30 70.29
CA SER A 346 15.56 -13.51 70.89
C SER A 346 16.59 -14.21 70.00
N LEU A 347 16.46 -14.06 68.67
CA LEU A 347 17.35 -14.67 67.68
C LEU A 347 18.64 -13.87 67.46
N ILE A 348 18.59 -12.55 67.65
CA ILE A 348 19.73 -11.65 67.39
C ILE A 348 20.41 -11.10 68.65
N GLY A 349 19.77 -11.21 69.81
CA GLY A 349 20.23 -10.68 71.10
C GLY A 349 21.71 -10.97 71.41
N PRO A 350 22.18 -12.23 71.33
CA PRO A 350 23.58 -12.55 71.62
C PRO A 350 24.59 -11.81 70.74
N GLN A 351 24.23 -11.54 69.47
CA GLN A 351 25.09 -10.86 68.51
C GLN A 351 25.11 -9.35 68.76
N LEU A 352 23.96 -8.78 69.16
CA LEU A 352 23.85 -7.39 69.60
C LEU A 352 24.70 -7.14 70.85
N GLU A 353 24.59 -8.00 71.86
CA GLU A 353 25.37 -7.90 73.10
C GLU A 353 26.87 -8.02 72.85
N THR A 354 27.29 -9.01 72.05
CA THR A 354 28.71 -9.22 71.71
C THR A 354 29.34 -8.00 71.05
N LYS A 355 28.55 -7.26 70.26
CA LYS A 355 28.99 -6.03 69.58
C LYS A 355 28.61 -4.75 70.32
N GLU A 356 27.96 -4.82 71.48
CA GLU A 356 27.42 -3.65 72.21
C GLU A 356 26.61 -2.70 71.30
N ILE A 357 25.72 -3.27 70.50
CA ILE A 357 24.81 -2.52 69.62
C ILE A 357 23.48 -2.32 70.36
N GLY A 358 23.00 -1.09 70.39
CA GLY A 358 21.65 -0.78 70.89
C GLY A 358 20.58 -1.30 69.94
N TYR A 359 19.53 -1.92 70.47
CA TYR A 359 18.41 -2.41 69.69
C TYR A 359 17.10 -1.76 70.16
N GLU A 360 16.30 -1.28 69.21
CA GLU A 360 14.98 -0.71 69.47
C GLU A 360 13.95 -1.43 68.59
N TYR A 361 12.92 -2.00 69.22
CA TYR A 361 11.79 -2.61 68.53
C TYR A 361 10.52 -1.81 68.76
N GLU A 362 9.82 -1.45 67.68
CA GLU A 362 8.62 -0.65 67.74
C GLU A 362 7.55 -1.15 66.74
N CYS A 363 6.62 -1.99 67.23
CA CYS A 363 5.41 -2.40 66.52
C CYS A 363 4.22 -2.27 67.47
N ARG A 364 3.76 -1.03 67.69
CA ARG A 364 2.80 -0.70 68.75
C ARG A 364 1.35 -1.11 68.43
N ASP A 365 1.04 -1.35 67.16
CA ASP A 365 -0.31 -1.62 66.69
C ASP A 365 -0.49 -3.12 66.42
N GLU A 366 -1.24 -3.80 67.28
CA GLU A 366 -1.57 -5.22 67.13
C GLU A 366 -2.54 -5.49 65.96
N SER A 367 -3.18 -4.44 65.41
CA SER A 367 -4.08 -4.55 64.24
C SER A 367 -3.34 -4.61 62.89
N VAL A 368 -2.01 -4.56 62.90
CA VAL A 368 -1.18 -4.66 61.69
C VAL A 368 -1.08 -6.12 61.25
N VAL A 369 -1.89 -6.48 60.26
CA VAL A 369 -1.97 -7.82 59.66
C VAL A 369 -1.59 -7.73 58.18
N ALA A 370 -0.59 -8.51 57.77
CA ALA A 370 -0.20 -8.65 56.37
C ALA A 370 -0.91 -9.87 55.73
N HIS A 371 -1.16 -9.80 54.43
CA HIS A 371 -1.50 -10.97 53.63
C HIS A 371 -0.20 -11.56 53.07
N ALA A 372 0.43 -12.46 53.83
CA ALA A 372 1.79 -12.92 53.55
C ALA A 372 2.04 -14.34 54.08
N ASP A 373 3.22 -14.89 53.79
CA ASP A 373 3.73 -16.12 54.40
C ASP A 373 4.62 -15.77 55.59
N ALA A 374 4.16 -16.11 56.80
CA ALA A 374 4.85 -15.79 58.05
C ALA A 374 6.33 -16.24 58.06
N THR A 375 6.63 -17.42 57.52
CA THR A 375 7.99 -18.00 57.53
C THR A 375 8.91 -17.19 56.61
N LYS A 376 8.42 -16.79 55.44
CA LYS A 376 9.18 -15.97 54.49
C LYS A 376 9.40 -14.55 55.00
N VAL A 377 8.41 -13.97 55.69
CA VAL A 377 8.56 -12.66 56.35
C VAL A 377 9.67 -12.74 57.41
N GLN A 378 9.66 -13.74 58.29
CA GLN A 378 10.74 -13.96 59.26
C GLN A 378 12.10 -14.09 58.58
N GLN A 379 12.17 -14.86 57.50
CA GLN A 379 13.40 -15.07 56.74
C GLN A 379 13.96 -13.75 56.16
N ILE A 380 13.10 -12.92 55.56
CA ILE A 380 13.50 -11.60 55.06
C ILE A 380 14.02 -10.74 56.21
N VAL A 381 13.24 -10.57 57.26
CA VAL A 381 13.56 -9.66 58.37
C VAL A 381 14.82 -10.11 59.11
N LEU A 382 14.98 -11.41 59.36
CA LEU A 382 16.18 -11.95 59.99
C LEU A 382 17.44 -11.69 59.13
N ASN A 383 17.35 -11.84 57.81
CA ASN A 383 18.47 -11.51 56.91
C ASN A 383 18.80 -10.00 56.94
N LEU A 384 17.80 -9.13 56.99
CA LEU A 384 18.00 -7.69 57.11
C LEU A 384 18.67 -7.33 58.45
N LEU A 385 18.19 -7.88 59.57
CA LEU A 385 18.76 -7.67 60.90
C LEU A 385 20.19 -8.21 61.01
N ALA A 386 20.45 -9.40 60.47
CA ALA A 386 21.80 -9.97 60.42
C ALA A 386 22.77 -9.06 59.63
N ASN A 387 22.32 -8.48 58.52
CA ASN A 387 23.11 -7.51 57.76
C ASN A 387 23.32 -6.20 58.57
N ALA A 388 22.27 -5.68 59.20
CA ALA A 388 22.36 -4.50 60.06
C ALA A 388 23.40 -4.67 61.18
N ILE A 389 23.36 -5.79 61.90
CA ILE A 389 24.33 -6.13 62.96
C ILE A 389 25.72 -6.32 62.38
N LYS A 390 25.85 -6.98 61.22
CA LYS A 390 27.14 -7.22 60.56
C LYS A 390 27.85 -5.91 60.22
N PHE A 391 27.14 -4.94 59.66
CA PHE A 391 27.69 -3.68 59.15
C PHE A 391 27.66 -2.52 60.15
N THR A 392 27.04 -2.72 61.31
CA THR A 392 27.12 -1.78 62.44
C THR A 392 28.33 -2.07 63.32
N GLY A 393 29.06 -1.01 63.67
CA GLY A 393 30.20 -1.04 64.57
C GLY A 393 29.80 -1.12 66.03
N ARG A 394 30.79 -1.27 66.92
CA ARG A 394 30.56 -1.30 68.38
C ARG A 394 29.98 0.03 68.87
N GLY A 395 28.93 -0.01 69.69
CA GLY A 395 28.24 1.18 70.19
C GLY A 395 27.26 1.84 69.20
N GLY A 396 27.01 1.21 68.04
CA GLY A 396 25.98 1.67 67.10
C GLY A 396 24.57 1.25 67.51
N SER A 397 23.59 1.50 66.63
CA SER A 397 22.19 1.18 66.88
C SER A 397 21.52 0.49 65.69
N VAL A 398 20.60 -0.43 65.99
CA VAL A 398 19.70 -1.07 65.02
C VAL A 398 18.26 -0.87 65.50
N LYS A 399 17.36 -0.44 64.61
CA LYS A 399 15.94 -0.26 64.90
C LYS A 399 15.09 -1.11 63.96
N LEU A 400 14.11 -1.81 64.52
CA LEU A 400 13.07 -2.55 63.80
C LEU A 400 11.73 -1.89 64.10
N ASP A 401 11.06 -1.36 63.07
CA ASP A 401 9.71 -0.82 63.20
C ASP A 401 8.76 -1.37 62.16
N CYS A 402 7.47 -1.40 62.50
CA CYS A 402 6.40 -1.91 61.66
C CYS A 402 5.18 -0.99 61.76
N LEU A 403 4.62 -0.64 60.60
CA LEU A 403 3.53 0.32 60.44
C LEU A 403 2.47 -0.27 59.50
N GLY A 404 1.19 -0.10 59.86
CA GLY A 404 0.06 -0.37 58.96
C GLY A 404 -0.39 0.91 58.26
N GLU A 405 -0.27 0.95 56.94
CA GLU A 405 -0.87 1.99 56.08
C GLU A 405 -2.24 1.51 55.54
N SER A 406 -2.90 2.30 54.69
CA SER A 406 -4.26 1.98 54.22
C SER A 406 -4.34 0.60 53.53
N ASP A 407 -3.41 0.31 52.63
CA ASP A 407 -3.40 -0.94 51.83
C ASP A 407 -2.12 -1.76 51.99
N ALA A 408 -1.19 -1.32 52.84
CA ALA A 408 0.13 -1.91 52.98
C ALA A 408 0.58 -2.05 54.44
N VAL A 409 1.45 -3.03 54.67
CA VAL A 409 2.24 -3.18 55.87
C VAL A 409 3.68 -2.83 55.52
N VAL A 410 4.27 -1.90 56.27
CA VAL A 410 5.63 -1.42 56.04
C VAL A 410 6.50 -1.82 57.23
N VAL A 411 7.56 -2.59 56.96
CA VAL A 411 8.56 -2.99 57.94
C VAL A 411 9.88 -2.31 57.61
N HIS A 412 10.44 -1.57 58.56
CA HIS A 412 11.74 -0.92 58.43
C HIS A 412 12.79 -1.62 59.30
N VAL A 413 13.95 -1.88 58.72
CA VAL A 413 15.17 -2.24 59.44
C VAL A 413 16.19 -1.14 59.22
N ARG A 414 16.50 -0.38 60.27
CA ARG A 414 17.44 0.75 60.26
C ARG A 414 18.71 0.39 61.02
N ASP A 415 19.86 0.76 60.47
CA ASP A 415 21.15 0.59 61.11
C ASP A 415 21.94 1.90 61.06
N SER A 416 22.84 2.11 62.03
CA SER A 416 23.76 3.25 62.07
C SER A 416 25.17 2.85 61.57
N GLY A 417 25.25 1.88 60.67
CA GLY A 417 26.50 1.30 60.18
C GLY A 417 27.21 2.15 59.13
N CYS A 418 28.09 1.51 58.35
CA CYS A 418 28.91 2.21 57.36
C CYS A 418 28.13 2.78 56.16
N GLY A 419 26.87 2.39 55.98
CA GLY A 419 26.04 2.80 54.85
C GLY A 419 26.50 2.24 53.49
N ILE A 420 25.73 2.56 52.46
CA ILE A 420 25.88 2.06 51.09
C ILE A 420 26.10 3.26 50.16
N PRO A 421 27.18 3.28 49.35
CA PRO A 421 27.37 4.30 48.32
C PRO A 421 26.20 4.39 47.34
N ALA A 422 25.85 5.60 46.89
CA ALA A 422 24.71 5.84 46.00
C ALA A 422 24.78 5.02 44.69
N ASP A 423 25.98 4.81 44.14
CA ASP A 423 26.22 4.02 42.93
C ASP A 423 26.03 2.49 43.15
N LYS A 424 25.88 2.06 44.40
CA LYS A 424 25.73 0.64 44.78
C LYS A 424 24.35 0.27 45.32
N LEU A 425 23.45 1.23 45.55
CA LEU A 425 22.11 0.98 46.11
C LEU A 425 21.26 -0.02 45.32
N GLN A 426 21.41 -0.07 43.98
CA GLN A 426 20.73 -1.09 43.17
C GLN A 426 21.51 -2.39 43.10
N ALA A 427 22.84 -2.31 43.10
CA ALA A 427 23.72 -3.46 42.97
C ALA A 427 23.67 -4.40 44.19
N VAL A 428 23.34 -3.92 45.39
CA VAL A 428 23.24 -4.77 46.60
C VAL A 428 22.17 -5.85 46.51
N PHE A 429 21.17 -5.69 45.63
CA PHE A 429 20.15 -6.70 45.38
C PHE A 429 20.53 -7.68 44.26
N GLN A 430 21.67 -7.48 43.58
CA GLN A 430 22.14 -8.43 42.58
C GLN A 430 22.81 -9.64 43.25
N PRO A 431 22.61 -10.85 42.71
CA PRO A 431 23.25 -12.06 43.24
C PRO A 431 24.78 -11.95 43.25
N PHE A 432 25.40 -12.48 44.31
CA PHE A 432 26.86 -12.55 44.51
C PHE A 432 27.57 -11.19 44.65
N VAL A 433 26.84 -10.08 44.73
CA VAL A 433 27.42 -8.76 44.95
C VAL A 433 27.75 -8.56 46.42
N GLN A 434 28.99 -8.14 46.70
CA GLN A 434 29.45 -7.78 48.04
C GLN A 434 30.17 -6.43 47.99
N ILE A 435 29.73 -5.50 48.83
CA ILE A 435 30.39 -4.19 48.97
C ILE A 435 31.50 -4.33 49.99
N LYS A 436 32.75 -4.17 49.54
CA LYS A 436 33.92 -4.21 50.41
C LYS A 436 34.02 -2.91 51.21
N SER A 437 33.75 -2.97 52.51
CA SER A 437 34.11 -1.90 53.46
C SER A 437 35.47 -2.18 54.11
N LYS A 438 36.27 -1.13 54.31
CA LYS A 438 37.58 -1.23 55.00
C LYS A 438 37.36 -1.77 56.42
N GLY A 439 37.90 -2.96 56.72
CA GLY A 439 37.91 -3.56 58.06
C GLY A 439 36.89 -4.67 58.32
N THR A 440 35.99 -4.97 57.36
CA THR A 440 35.05 -6.11 57.48
C THR A 440 35.63 -7.38 56.86
N VAL A 441 35.61 -8.48 57.61
CA VAL A 441 36.01 -9.81 57.13
C VAL A 441 34.94 -10.34 56.16
N ASP A 442 35.36 -10.76 54.96
CA ASP A 442 34.53 -11.36 53.89
C ASP A 442 33.88 -12.66 54.38
N ASN A 443 32.65 -12.57 54.91
CA ASN A 443 31.91 -13.72 55.45
C ASN A 443 30.45 -13.81 54.94
N GLY A 444 30.12 -13.18 53.80
CA GLY A 444 28.79 -13.29 53.18
C GLY A 444 28.83 -14.08 51.86
N THR A 445 27.68 -14.59 51.41
CA THR A 445 27.53 -15.17 50.05
C THR A 445 27.10 -14.16 49.01
N GLY A 446 26.58 -12.99 49.40
CA GLY A 446 25.98 -12.02 48.48
C GLY A 446 24.63 -12.46 47.90
N LEU A 447 24.00 -13.49 48.48
CA LEU A 447 22.70 -14.01 48.02
C LEU A 447 21.52 -13.59 48.90
N GLY A 448 21.76 -13.18 50.15
CA GLY A 448 20.68 -12.91 51.11
C GLY A 448 19.71 -11.83 50.62
N LEU A 449 20.22 -10.65 50.22
CA LEU A 449 19.37 -9.53 49.78
C LEU A 449 18.64 -9.83 48.46
N SER A 450 19.27 -10.55 47.53
CA SER A 450 18.62 -10.91 46.25
C SER A 450 17.48 -11.91 46.46
N ILE A 451 17.64 -12.87 47.37
CA ILE A 451 16.58 -13.80 47.77
C ILE A 451 15.48 -13.07 48.53
N SER A 452 15.83 -12.22 49.51
CA SER A 452 14.84 -11.44 50.26
C SER A 452 13.97 -10.57 49.35
N ARG A 453 14.54 -9.96 48.30
CA ARG A 453 13.79 -9.17 47.32
C ARG A 453 12.82 -10.04 46.53
N ARG A 454 13.25 -11.20 46.04
CA ARG A 454 12.39 -12.13 45.31
C ARG A 454 11.28 -12.73 46.17
N LEU A 455 11.55 -13.00 47.45
CA LEU A 455 10.52 -13.45 48.41
C LEU A 455 9.47 -12.36 48.64
N ALA A 456 9.88 -11.10 48.78
CA ALA A 456 8.96 -9.97 48.89
C ALA A 456 8.10 -9.82 47.62
N GLU A 457 8.71 -9.87 46.45
CA GLU A 457 8.02 -9.79 45.15
C GLU A 457 7.03 -10.95 44.96
N ALA A 458 7.38 -12.17 45.37
CA ALA A 458 6.48 -13.32 45.30
C ALA A 458 5.29 -13.23 46.28
N MET A 459 5.42 -12.46 47.36
CA MET A 459 4.31 -12.11 48.26
C MET A 459 3.50 -10.90 47.77
N GLY A 460 3.73 -10.42 46.55
CA GLY A 460 3.07 -9.23 46.01
C GLY A 460 3.58 -7.90 46.59
N GLY A 461 4.69 -7.95 47.32
CA GLY A 461 5.31 -6.82 48.00
C GLY A 461 6.55 -6.28 47.29
N SER A 462 7.35 -5.50 48.01
CA SER A 462 8.65 -5.02 47.53
C SER A 462 9.66 -4.86 48.66
N LEU A 463 10.96 -4.92 48.32
CA LEU A 463 12.06 -4.66 49.24
C LEU A 463 12.97 -3.59 48.65
N THR A 464 13.15 -2.49 49.37
CA THR A 464 13.94 -1.33 48.93
C THR A 464 14.93 -0.90 50.00
N VAL A 465 15.88 -0.02 49.63
CA VAL A 465 16.88 0.51 50.56
C VAL A 465 17.14 1.99 50.30
N THR A 466 17.26 2.76 51.38
CA THR A 466 17.79 4.12 51.38
C THR A 466 18.99 4.15 52.32
N SER A 467 20.11 4.71 51.89
CA SER A 467 21.33 4.73 52.70
C SER A 467 22.24 5.89 52.30
N GLU A 468 22.98 6.40 53.28
CA GLU A 468 24.02 7.39 53.11
C GLU A 468 25.32 6.88 53.74
N LEU A 469 26.44 7.08 53.04
CA LEU A 469 27.74 6.57 53.47
C LEU A 469 28.14 7.20 54.81
N GLY A 470 28.40 6.37 55.81
CA GLY A 470 28.76 6.77 57.18
C GLY A 470 27.58 7.11 58.09
N GLN A 471 26.34 7.15 57.58
CA GLN A 471 25.12 7.43 58.36
C GLN A 471 24.26 6.17 58.59
N GLY A 472 24.53 5.09 57.84
CA GLY A 472 23.83 3.82 57.95
C GLY A 472 22.80 3.58 56.84
N SER A 473 21.96 2.57 57.00
CA SER A 473 21.00 2.13 55.97
C SER A 473 19.60 1.92 56.56
N THR A 474 18.59 2.09 55.72
CA THR A 474 17.20 1.73 56.02
C THR A 474 16.70 0.83 54.91
N PHE A 475 16.47 -0.43 55.25
CA PHE A 475 15.78 -1.39 54.38
C PHE A 475 14.28 -1.36 54.67
N THR A 476 13.48 -1.30 53.62
CA THR A 476 12.02 -1.16 53.70
C THR A 476 11.36 -2.32 52.98
N LEU A 477 10.69 -3.19 53.74
CA LEU A 477 9.85 -4.27 53.23
C LEU A 477 8.39 -3.79 53.23
N LEU A 478 7.77 -3.81 52.05
CA LEU A 478 6.37 -3.49 51.85
C LEU A 478 5.61 -4.76 51.51
N LEU A 479 4.53 -5.03 52.23
CA LEU A 479 3.63 -6.16 52.02
C LEU A 479 2.20 -5.66 51.87
N GLN A 480 1.33 -6.45 51.24
CA GLN A 480 -0.09 -6.13 51.17
C GLN A 480 -0.73 -6.28 52.56
N ARG A 481 -1.54 -5.32 52.98
CA ARG A 481 -2.34 -5.42 54.20
C ARG A 481 -3.49 -6.40 53.98
N ALA A 482 -3.77 -7.26 54.97
CA ALA A 482 -4.97 -8.10 54.92
C ALA A 482 -6.23 -7.21 54.97
N ALA A 483 -7.23 -7.54 54.15
CA ALA A 483 -8.51 -6.86 54.21
C ALA A 483 -9.18 -7.18 55.56
N VAL A 484 -9.51 -6.13 56.33
CA VAL A 484 -10.21 -6.24 57.62
C VAL A 484 -11.65 -6.67 57.45
#